data_AF-A0A485LML7-F1
#
_entry.id   AF-A0A485LML7-F1
#
_cell.length_a   1.000
_cell.length_b   1.000
_cell.length_c   1.000
_cell.angle_alpha   90.00
_cell.angle_beta   90.00
_cell.angle_gamma   90.00
#
_symmetry.space_group_name_H-M   'P 1'
#
loop_
_entity.id
_entity.type
_entity.pdbx_description
1 polymer ?
#
loop_
_entity_poly.entity_id
_entity_poly.type
_entity_poly.pdbx_seq_one_letter_code
_entity_poly.pdbx_strand_id
1 'polypeptide(L)'
;MGLVWFLLVDGQGKAYNGTTASSVDIPSSYVIDQFKDAVHSKNPRKLSSFDSSDLQVYANKATFNAKTILKSSAPLANLGLNEEDSLLVVVPEQITSTSTPFYASQAPTTYGIDPRDGDSRPRVSNNCKALLSFMESEMIQKDAIISSPHILHEESLQFRLTGREEAIQSATICYTMIIEASMTTAIDRTKRTIPVCSGISGLGKTRMLEEGKLILRKVLKEKGLEDEFNCIACVIVPYYNGYSPKPVEQTMSIEASFSWRLLFRFFLAENCLIQFDKWFKKRLPSNGNQLKLKQALEVIQHKLSERLGNPPRLYLFLGIDEYQKIEKVGALQNNSDTTTLRELVETIGNVLCAQSSKLVLLPMFAGTDLHVISSIANSSNFVTQPLPMSLLTIRQTT
;
A
#
# COMPACT_ATOMS: atom_id res chain seq x y z
N MET A 1 20.68 7.08 -37.77
CA MET A 1 21.65 7.20 -36.67
C MET A 1 21.78 8.67 -36.36
N GLY A 2 21.59 9.03 -35.10
CA GLY A 2 21.66 10.40 -34.60
C GLY A 2 22.28 10.38 -33.22
N LEU A 3 23.19 11.33 -32.96
CA LEU A 3 23.78 11.47 -31.63
C LEU A 3 22.74 12.03 -30.68
N VAL A 4 22.48 11.29 -29.60
CA VAL A 4 21.60 11.74 -28.51
C VAL A 4 22.47 12.01 -27.30
N TRP A 5 22.52 13.29 -26.91
CA TRP A 5 23.31 13.79 -25.79
C TRP A 5 22.60 13.60 -24.46
N PHE A 6 23.36 13.22 -23.45
CA PHE A 6 22.89 12.95 -22.10
C PHE A 6 23.95 13.30 -21.05
N LEU A 7 23.49 13.57 -19.83
CA LEU A 7 24.33 13.75 -18.65
C LEU A 7 23.87 12.80 -17.55
N LEU A 8 24.83 12.05 -16.99
CA LEU A 8 24.56 11.24 -15.80
C LEU A 8 24.56 12.14 -14.56
N VAL A 9 23.49 12.09 -13.78
CA VAL A 9 23.35 12.89 -12.56
C VAL A 9 22.90 12.03 -11.38
N ASP A 10 23.17 12.49 -10.17
CA ASP A 10 22.62 11.93 -8.94
C ASP A 10 21.16 12.38 -8.71
N GLY A 11 20.55 11.93 -7.61
CA GLY A 11 19.17 12.27 -7.25
C GLY A 11 18.94 13.77 -7.01
N GLN A 12 20.01 14.56 -6.89
CA GLN A 12 20.00 15.99 -6.67
C GLN A 12 20.29 16.77 -7.98
N GLY A 13 20.52 16.07 -9.10
CA GLY A 13 20.78 16.68 -10.39
C GLY A 13 22.22 17.17 -10.57
N LYS A 14 23.15 16.75 -9.69
CA LYS A 14 24.58 17.02 -9.82
C LYS A 14 25.26 15.88 -10.59
N ALA A 15 26.32 16.19 -11.32
CA ALA A 15 27.08 15.24 -12.12
C ALA A 15 27.46 13.97 -11.32
N TYR A 16 26.96 12.81 -11.76
CA TYR A 16 27.18 11.54 -11.08
C TYR A 16 28.65 11.13 -11.25
N ASN A 17 29.37 10.90 -10.15
CA ASN A 17 30.80 10.55 -10.15
C ASN A 17 31.66 11.48 -11.04
N GLY A 18 31.36 12.78 -11.05
CA GLY A 18 32.12 13.78 -11.84
C GLY A 18 32.00 13.61 -13.36
N THR A 19 30.92 12.97 -13.83
CA THR A 19 30.65 12.82 -15.26
C THR A 19 30.37 14.15 -15.94
N THR A 20 30.71 14.22 -17.22
CA THR A 20 30.31 15.30 -18.13
C THR A 20 29.29 14.77 -19.12
N ALA A 21 28.71 15.67 -19.91
CA ALA A 21 27.80 15.26 -20.96
C ALA A 21 28.51 14.33 -21.96
N SER A 22 27.75 13.38 -22.48
CA SER A 22 28.19 12.35 -23.40
C SER A 22 27.05 12.07 -24.38
N SER A 23 27.29 11.29 -25.42
CA SER A 23 26.26 10.96 -26.41
C SER A 23 26.22 9.47 -26.71
N VAL A 24 25.07 8.94 -27.09
CA VAL A 24 24.93 7.59 -27.67
C VAL A 24 24.50 7.74 -29.12
N ASP A 25 25.03 6.88 -30.01
CA ASP A 25 24.58 6.82 -31.40
C ASP A 25 23.48 5.77 -31.50
N ILE A 26 22.24 6.23 -31.60
CA ILE A 26 21.05 5.39 -31.70
C ILE A 26 20.06 5.97 -32.72
N PRO A 27 19.14 5.15 -33.27
CA PRO A 27 18.08 5.65 -34.14
C PRO A 27 17.12 6.59 -33.40
N SER A 28 16.70 7.68 -34.04
CA SER A 28 15.70 8.61 -33.49
C SER A 28 14.30 8.00 -33.33
N SER A 29 14.06 6.83 -33.91
CA SER A 29 12.84 6.02 -33.72
C SER A 29 12.80 5.25 -32.40
N TYR A 30 13.88 5.29 -31.60
CA TYR A 30 13.92 4.60 -30.32
C TYR A 30 13.03 5.27 -29.29
N VAL A 31 12.65 4.50 -28.28
CA VAL A 31 11.98 4.99 -27.07
C VAL A 31 12.95 5.12 -25.91
N ILE A 32 12.53 5.78 -24.84
CA ILE A 32 13.35 6.02 -23.66
C ILE A 32 13.90 4.73 -23.04
N ASP A 33 13.16 3.64 -23.05
CA ASP A 33 13.62 2.34 -22.55
C ASP A 33 14.89 1.85 -23.27
N GLN A 34 14.86 1.84 -24.60
CA GLN A 34 15.99 1.45 -25.45
C GLN A 34 17.16 2.43 -25.34
N PHE A 35 16.88 3.71 -25.09
CA PHE A 35 17.90 4.69 -24.78
C PHE A 35 18.60 4.40 -23.44
N LYS A 36 17.88 3.99 -22.40
CA LYS A 36 18.48 3.58 -21.11
C LYS A 36 19.44 2.41 -21.29
N ASP A 37 19.06 1.41 -22.10
CA ASP A 37 19.94 0.28 -22.43
C ASP A 37 21.23 0.74 -23.12
N ALA A 38 21.12 1.68 -24.05
CA ALA A 38 22.28 2.25 -24.75
C ALA A 38 23.19 3.05 -23.79
N VAL A 39 22.62 3.85 -22.89
CA VAL A 39 23.36 4.61 -21.88
C VAL A 39 24.05 3.67 -20.88
N HIS A 40 23.37 2.61 -20.46
CA HIS A 40 23.92 1.57 -19.58
C HIS A 40 25.10 0.86 -20.23
N SER A 41 24.90 0.39 -21.47
CA SER A 41 25.92 -0.29 -22.28
C SER A 41 27.15 0.58 -22.54
N LYS A 42 26.96 1.91 -22.67
CA LYS A 42 28.06 2.87 -22.83
C LYS A 42 28.83 3.14 -21.53
N ASN A 43 28.22 2.90 -20.36
CA ASN A 43 28.80 3.22 -19.06
C ASN A 43 28.91 1.99 -18.11
N PRO A 44 29.44 0.84 -18.57
CA PRO A 44 29.31 -0.44 -17.86
C PRO A 44 30.04 -0.44 -16.51
N ARG A 45 31.11 0.35 -16.35
CA ARG A 45 31.83 0.49 -15.06
C ARG A 45 31.13 1.43 -14.09
N LYS A 46 30.47 2.49 -14.57
CA LYS A 46 29.83 3.51 -13.73
C LYS A 46 28.44 3.07 -13.28
N LEU A 47 27.79 2.24 -14.08
CA LEU A 47 26.45 1.72 -13.87
C LEU A 47 26.44 0.22 -13.56
N SER A 48 27.59 -0.37 -13.20
CA SER A 48 27.76 -1.82 -13.02
C SER A 48 26.84 -2.46 -11.98
N SER A 49 26.27 -1.67 -11.07
CA SER A 49 25.41 -2.17 -9.99
C SER A 49 23.99 -1.62 -10.05
N PHE A 50 23.59 -1.11 -11.21
CA PHE A 50 22.22 -0.71 -11.53
C PHE A 50 21.81 -1.40 -12.82
N ASP A 51 20.54 -1.78 -12.94
CA ASP A 51 19.99 -2.19 -14.22
C ASP A 51 19.60 -0.94 -15.04
N SER A 52 19.53 -1.07 -16.37
CA SER A 52 19.11 0.05 -17.23
C SER A 52 17.72 0.56 -16.85
N SER A 53 16.82 -0.33 -16.41
CA SER A 53 15.47 -0.02 -15.94
C SER A 53 15.44 0.86 -14.68
N ASP A 54 16.48 0.84 -13.86
CA ASP A 54 16.59 1.65 -12.64
C ASP A 54 16.88 3.13 -12.94
N LEU A 55 17.37 3.45 -14.15
CA LEU A 55 17.68 4.81 -14.55
C LEU A 55 16.39 5.61 -14.80
N GLN A 56 16.34 6.85 -14.31
CA GLN A 56 15.26 7.78 -14.66
C GLN A 56 15.77 8.79 -15.69
N VAL A 57 14.92 9.15 -16.66
CA VAL A 57 15.30 10.05 -17.74
C VAL A 57 14.38 11.26 -17.77
N TYR A 58 14.98 12.44 -17.86
CA TYR A 58 14.31 13.72 -17.98
C TYR A 58 14.74 14.37 -19.30
N ALA A 59 13.84 15.11 -19.94
CA ALA A 59 14.12 15.73 -21.23
C ALA A 59 15.28 16.75 -21.15
N ASN A 60 15.36 17.47 -20.02
CA ASN A 60 16.39 18.46 -19.72
C ASN A 60 16.34 18.86 -18.22
N LYS A 61 17.23 19.77 -17.82
CA LYS A 61 17.31 20.26 -16.43
C LYS A 61 16.03 20.92 -15.92
N ALA A 62 15.27 21.61 -16.77
CA ALA A 62 14.01 22.22 -16.38
C ALA A 62 12.96 21.16 -16.02
N THR A 63 12.84 20.11 -16.84
CA THR A 63 11.93 18.98 -16.55
C THR A 63 12.36 18.16 -15.32
N PHE A 64 13.66 18.07 -15.05
CA PHE A 64 14.18 17.49 -13.80
C PHE A 64 13.73 18.28 -12.57
N ASN A 65 13.90 19.62 -12.59
CA ASN A 65 13.46 20.49 -11.50
C ASN A 65 11.93 20.42 -11.29
N ALA A 66 11.17 20.30 -12.37
CA ALA A 66 9.72 20.12 -12.36
C ALA A 66 9.28 18.67 -12.03
N LYS A 67 10.22 17.76 -11.78
CA LYS A 67 9.97 16.33 -11.49
C LYS A 67 9.12 15.62 -12.55
N THR A 68 9.26 16.02 -13.80
CA THR A 68 8.50 15.47 -14.94
C THR A 68 9.35 14.40 -15.64
N ILE A 69 9.19 13.16 -15.22
CA ILE A 69 9.93 12.01 -15.75
C ILE A 69 9.39 11.62 -17.13
N LEU A 70 10.29 11.29 -18.06
CA LEU A 70 9.89 10.69 -19.33
C LEU A 70 9.54 9.21 -19.13
N LYS A 71 8.35 8.82 -19.59
CA LYS A 71 7.88 7.42 -19.57
C LYS A 71 8.78 6.56 -20.47
N SER A 72 8.97 5.29 -20.12
CA SER A 72 9.81 4.35 -20.89
C SER A 72 9.38 4.21 -22.36
N SER A 73 8.08 4.33 -22.66
CA SER A 73 7.52 4.28 -24.01
C SER A 73 7.54 5.61 -24.77
N ALA A 74 8.01 6.70 -24.14
CA ALA A 74 8.06 8.00 -24.80
C ALA A 74 9.05 7.97 -25.98
N PRO A 75 8.68 8.55 -27.14
CA PRO A 75 9.57 8.61 -28.29
C PRO A 75 10.76 9.52 -27.99
N LEU A 76 11.95 9.13 -28.47
CA LEU A 76 13.17 9.92 -28.31
C LEU A 76 13.28 11.07 -29.33
N ALA A 77 12.38 11.13 -30.30
CA ALA A 77 12.38 12.12 -31.36
C ALA A 77 12.44 13.55 -30.79
N ASN A 78 13.43 14.33 -31.26
CA ASN A 78 13.69 15.72 -30.88
C ASN A 78 14.24 15.95 -29.45
N LEU A 79 14.78 14.93 -28.78
CA LEU A 79 15.44 15.06 -27.48
C LEU A 79 16.96 14.90 -27.60
N GLY A 80 17.73 15.57 -26.74
CA GLY A 80 19.18 15.39 -26.65
C GLY A 80 19.94 15.83 -27.91
N LEU A 81 19.47 16.86 -28.60
CA LEU A 81 20.01 17.26 -29.91
C LEU A 81 21.42 17.84 -29.82
N ASN A 82 21.80 18.38 -28.66
CA ASN A 82 23.09 18.99 -28.38
C ASN A 82 23.42 18.89 -26.88
N GLU A 83 24.60 19.37 -26.48
CA GLU A 83 25.07 19.28 -25.08
C GLU A 83 24.23 20.13 -24.10
N GLU A 84 23.74 21.29 -24.54
CA GLU A 84 22.92 22.22 -23.74
C GLU A 84 21.51 21.67 -23.48
N ASP A 85 20.96 20.94 -24.47
CA ASP A 85 19.67 20.24 -24.42
C ASP A 85 19.83 18.74 -24.09
N SER A 86 20.90 18.37 -23.41
CA SER A 86 21.16 16.97 -23.04
C SER A 86 20.08 16.42 -22.10
N LEU A 87 19.69 15.16 -22.32
CA LEU A 87 18.80 14.47 -21.40
C LEU A 87 19.51 14.27 -20.05
N LEU A 88 18.79 14.47 -18.95
CA LEU A 88 19.31 14.13 -17.62
C LEU A 88 18.94 12.69 -17.31
N VAL A 89 19.96 11.86 -17.14
CA VAL A 89 19.82 10.45 -16.77
C VAL A 89 20.24 10.33 -15.30
N VAL A 90 19.24 10.19 -14.44
CA VAL A 90 19.44 10.07 -12.99
C VAL A 90 19.84 8.65 -12.67
N VAL A 91 21.03 8.52 -12.07
CA VAL A 91 21.53 7.29 -11.48
C VAL A 91 21.05 7.23 -10.04
N PRO A 92 20.31 6.19 -9.64
CA PRO A 92 19.88 6.04 -8.25
C PRO A 92 21.08 6.01 -7.31
N GLU A 93 20.94 6.56 -6.09
CA GLU A 93 22.03 6.46 -5.12
C GLU A 93 22.24 5.01 -4.69
N GLN A 94 23.46 4.52 -4.93
CA GLN A 94 23.92 3.25 -4.38
C GLN A 94 24.09 3.44 -2.87
N ILE A 95 23.33 2.70 -2.06
CA ILE A 95 23.59 2.60 -0.62
C ILE A 95 24.88 1.79 -0.46
N THR A 96 26.02 2.45 -0.63
CA THR A 96 27.31 1.90 -0.22
C THR A 96 27.35 1.99 1.30
N SER A 97 27.26 0.84 1.94
CA SER A 97 27.51 0.68 3.36
C SER A 97 28.97 1.02 3.66
N THR A 98 29.29 2.30 3.77
CA THR A 98 30.52 2.78 4.39
C THR A 98 30.15 3.68 5.56
N SER A 99 30.40 3.11 6.73
CA SER A 99 30.33 3.74 8.03
C SER A 99 31.19 5.00 8.10
N THR A 100 30.57 6.13 8.43
CA THR A 100 31.06 7.06 9.47
C THR A 100 29.87 7.89 10.00
N PRO A 101 29.67 8.01 11.32
CA PRO A 101 28.50 8.67 11.88
C PRO A 101 28.70 10.18 11.92
N PHE A 102 28.04 10.90 11.03
CA PHE A 102 27.80 12.33 11.22
C PHE A 102 26.55 12.48 12.09
N TYR A 103 26.75 12.89 13.34
CA TYR A 103 25.67 13.33 14.24
C TYR A 103 24.91 14.48 13.59
N ALA A 104 23.68 14.24 13.15
CA ALA A 104 22.69 15.30 12.97
C ALA A 104 21.97 15.48 14.31
N SER A 105 22.31 16.59 14.96
CA SER A 105 21.69 17.07 16.18
C SER A 105 20.21 17.40 15.98
N GLN A 106 19.42 17.10 17.02
CA GLN A 106 18.09 17.63 17.36
C GLN A 106 16.85 16.95 16.75
N ALA A 107 16.47 15.83 17.38
CA ALA A 107 15.09 15.57 17.80
C ALA A 107 15.15 14.85 19.18
N PRO A 108 14.20 15.05 20.12
CA PRO A 108 14.33 14.48 21.46
C PRO A 108 14.24 12.96 21.40
N THR A 109 15.38 12.31 21.62
CA THR A 109 15.55 10.87 21.75
C THR A 109 14.94 10.42 23.08
N THR A 110 13.81 9.75 23.01
CA THR A 110 13.48 8.68 23.96
C THR A 110 13.26 7.40 23.18
N TYR A 111 14.31 6.94 22.49
CA TYR A 111 14.43 5.57 22.02
C TYR A 111 15.39 4.87 22.97
N GLY A 112 14.86 4.05 23.87
CA GLY A 112 15.67 3.19 24.72
C GLY A 112 16.32 2.12 23.86
N ILE A 113 17.60 2.29 23.56
CA ILE A 113 18.46 1.19 23.11
C ILE A 113 18.82 0.44 24.39
N ASP A 114 18.15 -0.70 24.66
CA ASP A 114 18.65 -1.66 25.66
C ASP A 114 19.69 -2.54 24.95
N PRO A 115 20.99 -2.45 25.26
CA PRO A 115 22.05 -3.14 24.52
C PRO A 115 22.11 -4.66 24.77
N ARG A 116 21.10 -5.26 25.41
CA ARG A 116 21.20 -6.63 25.94
C ARG A 116 20.80 -7.75 24.98
N ASP A 117 20.17 -7.44 23.86
CA ASP A 117 19.89 -8.43 22.82
C ASP A 117 20.57 -8.00 21.52
N GLY A 118 21.33 -8.90 20.88
CA GLY A 118 22.02 -8.68 19.60
C GLY A 118 21.09 -8.40 18.40
N ASP A 119 19.87 -7.91 18.64
CA ASP A 119 18.91 -7.46 17.67
C ASP A 119 19.04 -5.93 17.49
N SER A 120 19.74 -5.53 16.42
CA SER A 120 19.92 -4.12 16.05
C SER A 120 18.63 -3.39 15.60
N ARG A 121 17.46 -4.06 15.61
CA ARG A 121 16.18 -3.47 15.20
C ARG A 121 15.65 -2.49 16.24
N PRO A 122 14.99 -1.39 15.82
CA PRO A 122 14.43 -0.42 16.74
C PRO A 122 13.33 -1.06 17.60
N ARG A 123 13.25 -0.65 18.86
CA ARG A 123 12.09 -0.94 19.72
C ARG A 123 11.18 0.28 19.73
N VAL A 124 9.90 0.10 19.44
CA VAL A 124 8.93 1.20 19.33
C VAL A 124 7.87 1.07 20.41
N SER A 125 7.65 2.11 21.20
CA SER A 125 6.59 2.09 22.22
C SER A 125 5.22 1.94 21.55
N ASN A 126 4.35 1.09 22.09
CA ASN A 126 3.03 0.77 21.50
C ASN A 126 1.98 1.87 21.76
N ASN A 127 2.39 3.13 21.90
CA ASN A 127 1.47 4.27 22.00
C ASN A 127 1.36 4.98 20.64
N CYS A 128 0.21 5.61 20.40
CA CYS A 128 -0.11 6.22 19.11
C CYS A 128 0.97 7.22 18.62
N LYS A 129 1.46 8.10 19.51
CA LYS A 129 2.48 9.10 19.14
C LYS A 129 3.80 8.45 18.70
N ALA A 130 4.29 7.48 19.46
CA ALA A 130 5.54 6.80 19.15
C ALA A 130 5.45 5.96 17.86
N LEU A 131 4.33 5.25 17.67
CA LEU A 131 4.08 4.49 16.45
C LEU A 131 3.96 5.42 15.24
N LEU A 132 3.22 6.52 15.34
CA LEU A 132 3.10 7.49 14.26
C LEU A 132 4.45 8.11 13.89
N SER A 133 5.21 8.58 14.88
CA SER A 133 6.56 9.13 14.63
C SER A 133 7.49 8.10 14.00
N PHE A 134 7.38 6.82 14.36
CA PHE A 134 8.13 5.76 13.70
C PHE A 134 7.69 5.61 12.23
N MET A 135 6.40 5.51 11.94
CA MET A 135 5.92 5.42 10.56
C MET A 135 6.38 6.63 9.72
N GLU A 136 6.28 7.84 10.27
CA GLU A 136 6.72 9.08 9.60
C GLU A 136 8.22 9.16 9.40
N SER A 137 9.02 8.54 10.26
CA SER A 137 10.47 8.45 10.06
C SER A 137 10.86 7.57 8.87
N GLU A 138 9.99 6.62 8.49
CA GLU A 138 10.18 5.75 7.33
C GLU A 138 9.59 6.32 6.03
N MET A 139 8.82 7.42 6.12
CA MET A 139 8.15 8.08 5.00
C MET A 139 9.09 9.05 4.27
N ILE A 140 9.05 9.05 2.94
CA ILE A 140 9.69 10.06 2.10
C ILE A 140 8.98 11.40 2.26
N GLN A 141 7.64 11.39 2.20
CA GLN A 141 6.79 12.56 2.40
C GLN A 141 5.95 12.39 3.66
N LYS A 142 6.41 12.91 4.80
CA LYS A 142 5.68 12.93 6.09
C LYS A 142 4.32 13.62 5.95
N ASP A 143 4.31 14.64 5.09
CA ASP A 143 3.23 15.32 4.38
C ASP A 143 1.99 14.49 3.99
N ALA A 144 2.21 13.28 3.47
CA ALA A 144 1.22 12.68 2.60
C ALA A 144 0.21 11.80 3.36
N ILE A 145 -1.05 11.81 2.90
CA ILE A 145 -1.99 10.71 3.17
C ILE A 145 -1.85 9.74 2.01
N ILE A 146 -1.21 8.60 2.24
CA ILE A 146 -0.99 7.58 1.20
C ILE A 146 -1.85 6.38 1.55
N SER A 147 -3.16 6.58 1.47
CA SER A 147 -4.05 5.43 1.49
C SER A 147 -3.81 4.69 0.16
N SER A 148 -2.98 3.64 0.12
CA SER A 148 -2.73 2.86 -1.12
C SER A 148 -4.00 2.10 -1.48
N PRO A 149 -4.88 2.71 -2.30
CA PRO A 149 -6.24 2.24 -2.45
C PRO A 149 -6.33 1.18 -3.55
N HIS A 150 -5.23 1.00 -4.28
CA HIS A 150 -5.14 0.24 -5.50
C HIS A 150 -4.11 -0.87 -5.37
N ILE A 151 -4.42 -2.00 -5.99
CA ILE A 151 -3.48 -3.07 -6.29
C ILE A 151 -3.45 -3.28 -7.82
N LEU A 152 -4.56 -3.00 -8.50
CA LEU A 152 -4.63 -3.04 -9.95
C LEU A 152 -4.01 -1.78 -10.57
N HIS A 153 -3.44 -1.94 -11.77
CA HIS A 153 -2.94 -0.82 -12.55
C HIS A 153 -4.09 0.05 -13.07
N GLU A 154 -3.81 1.33 -13.31
CA GLU A 154 -4.79 2.33 -13.75
C GLU A 154 -5.57 1.88 -15.00
N GLU A 155 -4.92 1.22 -15.96
CA GLU A 155 -5.55 0.66 -17.16
C GLU A 155 -6.67 -0.35 -16.83
N SER A 156 -6.45 -1.17 -15.79
CA SER A 156 -7.47 -2.12 -15.30
C SER A 156 -8.61 -1.41 -14.59
N LEU A 157 -8.41 -0.17 -14.13
CA LEU A 157 -9.40 0.66 -13.44
C LEU A 157 -10.29 1.47 -14.39
N GLN A 158 -9.81 1.77 -15.60
CA GLN A 158 -10.53 2.57 -16.61
C GLN A 158 -11.85 1.94 -17.08
N PHE A 159 -11.94 0.62 -17.08
CA PHE A 159 -13.17 -0.08 -17.46
C PHE A 159 -14.19 -0.02 -16.32
N ARG A 160 -15.45 0.24 -16.68
CA ARG A 160 -16.56 0.17 -15.73
C ARG A 160 -16.75 -1.27 -15.26
N LEU A 161 -16.93 -1.48 -13.97
CA LEU A 161 -17.36 -2.78 -13.44
C LEU A 161 -18.83 -3.03 -13.82
N THR A 162 -19.07 -3.97 -14.73
CA THR A 162 -20.40 -4.37 -15.19
C THR A 162 -20.77 -5.76 -14.68
N GLY A 163 -22.07 -6.05 -14.58
CA GLY A 163 -22.57 -7.38 -14.19
C GLY A 163 -22.29 -7.74 -12.73
N ARG A 164 -22.11 -6.73 -11.88
CA ARG A 164 -21.85 -6.84 -10.44
C ARG A 164 -22.81 -6.01 -9.61
N GLU A 165 -23.93 -5.59 -10.18
CA GLU A 165 -24.90 -4.70 -9.55
C GLU A 165 -25.48 -5.32 -8.27
N GLU A 166 -25.79 -6.62 -8.29
CA GLU A 166 -26.28 -7.34 -7.11
C GLU A 166 -25.22 -7.47 -6.00
N ALA A 167 -23.96 -7.71 -6.38
CA ALA A 167 -22.83 -7.77 -5.44
C ALA A 167 -22.57 -6.40 -4.80
N ILE A 168 -22.59 -5.34 -5.61
CA ILE A 168 -22.48 -3.95 -5.16
C ILE A 168 -23.63 -3.59 -4.22
N GLN A 169 -24.86 -3.99 -4.54
CA GLN A 169 -26.02 -3.74 -3.68
C GLN A 169 -25.90 -4.49 -2.36
N SER A 170 -25.47 -5.75 -2.38
CA SER A 170 -25.25 -6.55 -1.16
C SER A 170 -24.15 -5.94 -0.27
N ALA A 171 -23.06 -5.45 -0.86
CA ALA A 171 -22.01 -4.73 -0.13
C ALA A 171 -22.52 -3.40 0.46
N THR A 172 -23.34 -2.66 -0.31
CA THR A 172 -23.99 -1.41 0.13
C THR A 172 -24.84 -1.65 1.38
N ILE A 173 -25.63 -2.73 1.40
CA ILE A 173 -26.44 -3.11 2.57
C ILE A 173 -25.57 -3.38 3.79
N CYS A 174 -24.49 -4.16 3.65
CA CYS A 174 -23.56 -4.44 4.75
C CYS A 174 -22.96 -3.15 5.34
N TYR A 175 -22.55 -2.21 4.49
CA TYR A 175 -21.95 -0.94 4.91
C TYR A 175 -22.96 0.01 5.55
N THR A 176 -24.19 0.07 5.03
CA THR A 176 -25.29 0.79 5.69
C THR A 176 -25.49 0.29 7.12
N MET A 177 -25.54 -1.03 7.32
CA MET A 177 -25.70 -1.63 8.64
C MET A 177 -24.53 -1.32 9.59
N ILE A 178 -23.29 -1.41 9.10
CA ILE A 178 -22.08 -1.06 9.89
C ILE A 178 -22.11 0.41 10.31
N ILE A 179 -22.43 1.32 9.38
CA ILE A 179 -22.47 2.76 9.67
C ILE A 179 -23.57 3.07 10.69
N GLU A 180 -24.77 2.51 10.53
CA GLU A 180 -25.86 2.68 11.51
C GLU A 180 -25.49 2.12 12.89
N ALA A 181 -24.88 0.92 12.93
CA ALA A 181 -24.41 0.31 14.17
C ALA A 181 -23.27 1.10 14.83
N SER A 182 -22.54 1.93 14.08
CA SER A 182 -21.52 2.85 14.63
C SER A 182 -22.12 4.11 15.26
N MET A 183 -23.36 4.45 14.89
CA MET A 183 -24.08 5.62 15.41
C MET A 183 -24.91 5.29 16.67
N THR A 184 -25.02 4.02 17.03
CA THR A 184 -25.83 3.56 18.17
C THR A 184 -24.96 3.05 19.31
N THR A 185 -25.48 3.14 20.54
CA THR A 185 -24.80 2.68 21.76
C THR A 185 -25.03 1.20 22.05
N ALA A 186 -25.90 0.50 21.32
CA ALA A 186 -26.15 -0.92 21.50
C ALA A 186 -25.13 -1.77 20.71
N ILE A 187 -24.54 -2.78 21.35
CA ILE A 187 -23.66 -3.75 20.68
C ILE A 187 -24.53 -4.88 20.12
N ASP A 188 -24.91 -4.76 18.85
CA ASP A 188 -25.51 -5.87 18.12
C ASP A 188 -24.50 -6.43 17.11
N ARG A 189 -23.92 -7.59 17.44
CA ARG A 189 -22.91 -8.25 16.59
C ARG A 189 -23.50 -8.74 15.27
N THR A 190 -24.81 -8.97 15.21
CA THR A 190 -25.49 -9.43 13.99
C THR A 190 -25.69 -8.31 12.97
N LYS A 191 -25.58 -7.05 13.40
CA LYS A 191 -25.69 -5.86 12.54
C LYS A 191 -24.37 -5.39 11.92
N ARG A 192 -23.27 -6.12 12.15
CA ARG A 192 -21.92 -5.74 11.70
C ARG A 192 -21.36 -6.82 10.77
N THR A 193 -22.07 -7.02 9.66
CA THR A 193 -21.79 -8.08 8.70
C THR A 193 -20.65 -7.70 7.77
N ILE A 194 -19.66 -8.59 7.63
CA ILE A 194 -18.49 -8.37 6.79
C ILE A 194 -18.72 -8.96 5.39
N PRO A 195 -18.73 -8.15 4.31
CA PRO A 195 -18.89 -8.64 2.96
C PRO A 195 -17.66 -9.43 2.47
N VAL A 196 -17.91 -10.50 1.72
CA VAL A 196 -16.85 -11.38 1.19
C VAL A 196 -17.07 -11.70 -0.29
N CYS A 197 -16.10 -11.35 -1.12
CA CYS A 197 -16.01 -11.76 -2.52
C CYS A 197 -15.28 -13.10 -2.62
N SER A 198 -16.00 -14.17 -2.93
CA SER A 198 -15.43 -15.52 -3.08
C SER A 198 -15.74 -16.12 -4.44
N GLY A 199 -14.83 -16.93 -4.99
CA GLY A 199 -15.06 -17.70 -6.21
C GLY A 199 -13.83 -17.79 -7.12
N ILE A 200 -13.97 -18.44 -8.27
CA ILE A 200 -12.88 -18.71 -9.21
C ILE A 200 -12.17 -17.44 -9.70
N SER A 201 -10.95 -17.60 -10.23
CA SER A 201 -10.20 -16.50 -10.84
C SER A 201 -10.97 -15.86 -11.99
N GLY A 202 -10.77 -14.56 -12.22
CA GLY A 202 -11.44 -13.82 -13.31
C GLY A 202 -12.83 -13.28 -12.98
N LEU A 203 -13.43 -13.59 -11.82
CA LEU A 203 -14.75 -13.07 -11.44
C LEU A 203 -14.77 -11.58 -11.02
N GLY A 204 -13.64 -10.87 -11.05
CA GLY A 204 -13.58 -9.46 -10.64
C GLY A 204 -13.60 -9.24 -9.12
N LYS A 205 -13.11 -10.20 -8.32
CA LYS A 205 -13.07 -10.11 -6.84
C LYS A 205 -12.17 -8.98 -6.35
N THR A 206 -10.92 -8.93 -6.83
CA THR A 206 -10.01 -7.80 -6.55
C THR A 206 -10.60 -6.49 -7.06
N ARG A 207 -11.28 -6.51 -8.22
CA ARG A 207 -11.96 -5.31 -8.75
C ARG A 207 -13.10 -4.83 -7.83
N MET A 208 -13.83 -5.71 -7.16
CA MET A 208 -14.80 -5.30 -6.12
C MET A 208 -14.14 -4.56 -4.96
N LEU A 209 -12.90 -4.93 -4.57
CA LEU A 209 -12.17 -4.18 -3.54
C LEU A 209 -11.79 -2.78 -4.02
N GLU A 210 -11.37 -2.64 -5.29
CA GLU A 210 -11.07 -1.35 -5.92
C GLU A 210 -12.29 -0.41 -5.95
N GLU A 211 -13.51 -0.98 -6.08
CA GLU A 211 -14.77 -0.23 -6.05
C GLU A 211 -15.19 0.20 -4.63
N GLY A 212 -14.49 -0.24 -3.58
CA GLY A 212 -14.88 -0.02 -2.19
C GLY A 212 -15.16 1.46 -1.85
N LYS A 213 -14.35 2.37 -2.38
CA LYS A 213 -14.55 3.83 -2.24
C LYS A 213 -15.86 4.30 -2.86
N LEU A 214 -16.18 3.80 -4.05
CA LEU A 214 -17.37 4.18 -4.81
C LEU A 214 -18.65 3.61 -4.17
N ILE A 215 -18.58 2.36 -3.70
CA ILE A 215 -19.65 1.73 -2.91
C ILE A 215 -19.93 2.55 -1.65
N LEU A 216 -18.88 2.94 -0.91
CA LEU A 216 -19.05 3.75 0.29
C LEU A 216 -19.62 5.15 0.00
N ARG A 217 -19.16 5.82 -1.06
CA ARG A 217 -19.76 7.10 -1.50
C ARG A 217 -21.24 6.97 -1.82
N LYS A 218 -21.65 5.87 -2.46
CA LYS A 218 -23.06 5.57 -2.72
C LYS A 218 -23.85 5.47 -1.41
N VAL A 219 -23.34 4.72 -0.42
CA VAL A 219 -23.97 4.59 0.91
C VAL A 219 -24.12 5.95 1.60
N LEU A 220 -23.06 6.76 1.62
CA LEU A 220 -23.10 8.08 2.27
C LEU A 220 -24.07 9.03 1.55
N LYS A 221 -24.11 9.00 0.22
CA LYS A 221 -25.08 9.77 -0.57
C LYS A 221 -26.52 9.38 -0.25
N GLU A 222 -26.82 8.09 -0.18
CA GLU A 222 -28.14 7.59 0.17
C GLU A 222 -28.57 8.00 1.60
N LYS A 223 -27.60 8.32 2.47
CA LYS A 223 -27.83 8.84 3.82
C LYS A 223 -27.81 10.37 3.94
N GLY A 224 -27.60 11.11 2.85
CA GLY A 224 -27.48 12.57 2.89
C GLY A 224 -26.20 13.07 3.57
N LEU A 225 -25.12 12.29 3.51
CA LEU A 225 -23.81 12.56 4.13
C LEU A 225 -22.73 12.88 3.08
N GLU A 226 -23.08 13.56 1.99
CA GLU A 226 -22.16 13.88 0.90
C GLU A 226 -20.97 14.75 1.34
N ASP A 227 -21.17 15.62 2.34
CA ASP A 227 -20.11 16.46 2.90
C ASP A 227 -18.98 15.62 3.54
N GLU A 228 -19.26 14.36 3.90
CA GLU A 228 -18.29 13.45 4.49
C GLU A 228 -17.45 12.69 3.44
N PHE A 229 -17.63 12.95 2.13
CA PHE A 229 -16.86 12.29 1.06
C PHE A 229 -15.34 12.49 1.17
N ASN A 230 -14.90 13.63 1.70
CA ASN A 230 -13.49 13.93 1.94
C ASN A 230 -12.92 13.23 3.19
N CYS A 231 -13.77 12.58 3.99
CA CYS A 231 -13.40 11.84 5.19
C CYS A 231 -13.18 10.35 4.92
N ILE A 232 -13.20 9.92 3.66
CA ILE A 232 -13.01 8.53 3.25
C ILE A 232 -11.53 8.29 2.91
N ALA A 233 -10.91 7.36 3.63
CA ALA A 233 -9.64 6.73 3.27
C ALA A 233 -9.87 5.28 2.81
N CYS A 234 -9.02 4.78 1.92
CA CYS A 234 -9.13 3.42 1.38
C CYS A 234 -7.78 2.73 1.37
N VAL A 235 -7.72 1.53 1.92
CA VAL A 235 -6.51 0.70 1.91
C VAL A 235 -6.87 -0.72 1.56
N ILE A 236 -6.10 -1.32 0.65
CA ILE A 236 -6.22 -2.74 0.35
C ILE A 236 -4.94 -3.45 0.82
N VAL A 237 -5.09 -4.55 1.54
CA VAL A 237 -4.01 -5.37 2.09
C VAL A 237 -3.98 -6.71 1.35
N PRO A 238 -3.09 -6.89 0.35
CA PRO A 238 -2.96 -8.14 -0.37
C PRO A 238 -2.03 -9.14 0.31
N TYR A 239 -2.24 -10.41 0.01
CA TYR A 239 -1.34 -11.53 0.36
C TYR A 239 -0.64 -12.14 -0.87
N TYR A 240 -0.46 -11.35 -1.93
CA TYR A 240 0.16 -11.75 -3.21
C TYR A 240 0.99 -10.62 -3.82
N ASN A 241 1.65 -10.87 -4.96
CA ASN A 241 2.38 -9.87 -5.77
C ASN A 241 3.26 -8.90 -4.96
N GLY A 242 4.35 -9.40 -4.37
CA GLY A 242 5.26 -8.61 -3.52
C GLY A 242 4.87 -8.62 -2.04
N TYR A 243 3.59 -8.86 -1.73
CA TYR A 243 3.05 -8.90 -0.37
C TYR A 243 2.82 -10.33 0.15
N SER A 244 3.48 -11.33 -0.43
CA SER A 244 3.42 -12.71 0.09
C SER A 244 3.86 -12.78 1.56
N PRO A 245 3.35 -13.76 2.34
CA PRO A 245 3.83 -14.04 3.70
C PRO A 245 5.35 -14.03 3.86
N LYS A 246 5.82 -13.45 4.97
CA LYS A 246 7.24 -13.30 5.31
C LYS A 246 7.59 -14.17 6.51
N PRO A 247 8.80 -14.76 6.58
CA PRO A 247 9.20 -15.62 7.68
C PRO A 247 9.09 -14.97 9.07
N VAL A 248 9.35 -13.66 9.17
CA VAL A 248 9.24 -12.93 10.44
C VAL A 248 7.82 -12.93 11.01
N GLU A 249 6.80 -13.12 10.17
CA GLU A 249 5.40 -13.12 10.61
C GLU A 249 5.02 -14.40 11.37
N GLN A 250 5.82 -15.46 11.26
CA GLN A 250 5.60 -16.72 12.01
C GLN A 250 5.88 -16.57 13.51
N THR A 251 6.55 -15.50 13.93
CA THR A 251 6.90 -15.24 15.34
C THR A 251 5.91 -14.29 16.03
N MET A 252 4.80 -13.96 15.37
CA MET A 252 3.77 -13.07 15.89
C MET A 252 2.37 -13.61 15.64
N SER A 253 1.38 -13.09 16.36
CA SER A 253 -0.02 -13.40 16.08
C SER A 253 -0.46 -12.82 14.74
N ILE A 254 -1.56 -13.35 14.18
CA ILE A 254 -2.11 -12.82 12.93
C ILE A 254 -2.56 -11.36 13.07
N GLU A 255 -3.04 -10.97 14.26
CA GLU A 255 -3.39 -9.58 14.57
C GLU A 255 -2.17 -8.65 14.39
N ALA A 256 -1.01 -9.01 14.95
CA ALA A 256 0.19 -8.19 14.85
C ALA A 256 0.73 -8.14 13.41
N SER A 257 0.79 -9.28 12.73
CA SER A 257 1.18 -9.37 11.32
C SER A 257 0.30 -8.49 10.43
N PHE A 258 -1.02 -8.62 10.57
CA PHE A 258 -1.98 -7.82 9.80
C PHE A 258 -1.89 -6.33 10.14
N SER A 259 -1.71 -5.98 11.41
CA SER A 259 -1.58 -4.58 11.84
C SER A 259 -0.37 -3.90 11.18
N TRP A 260 0.78 -4.58 11.11
CA TRP A 260 1.94 -4.06 10.39
C TRP A 260 1.74 -3.99 8.88
N ARG A 261 1.05 -4.97 8.28
CA ARG A 261 0.71 -4.92 6.85
C ARG A 261 -0.19 -3.73 6.53
N LEU A 262 -1.18 -3.48 7.39
CA LEU A 262 -2.09 -2.35 7.29
C LEU A 262 -1.34 -1.01 7.39
N LEU A 263 -0.50 -0.84 8.41
CA LEU A 263 0.32 0.37 8.56
C LEU A 263 1.28 0.56 7.39
N PHE A 264 1.93 -0.52 6.92
CA PHE A 264 2.79 -0.43 5.74
C PHE A 264 2.00 0.02 4.50
N ARG A 265 0.83 -0.57 4.24
CA ARG A 265 -0.02 -0.21 3.10
C ARG A 265 -0.60 1.20 3.20
N PHE A 266 -0.80 1.72 4.41
CA PHE A 266 -1.35 3.06 4.62
C PHE A 266 -0.28 4.17 4.65
N PHE A 267 0.95 3.86 5.05
CA PHE A 267 1.98 4.89 5.22
C PHE A 267 3.12 4.77 4.22
N LEU A 268 3.48 3.55 3.78
CA LEU A 268 4.81 3.25 3.22
C LEU A 268 4.79 2.69 1.79
N ALA A 269 3.76 1.96 1.36
CA ALA A 269 3.79 1.21 0.11
C ALA A 269 4.16 2.03 -1.15
N GLU A 270 3.79 3.31 -1.18
CA GLU A 270 4.17 4.27 -2.23
C GLU A 270 4.94 5.49 -1.67
N ASN A 271 5.39 5.41 -0.41
CA ASN A 271 6.05 6.51 0.30
C ASN A 271 7.34 6.08 1.00
N CYS A 272 7.86 4.91 0.70
CA CYS A 272 9.05 4.38 1.33
C CYS A 272 10.02 3.92 0.25
N LEU A 273 11.30 4.17 0.48
CA LEU A 273 12.37 3.70 -0.40
C LEU A 273 12.56 2.17 -0.34
N ILE A 274 11.97 1.53 0.68
CA ILE A 274 12.17 0.12 0.99
C ILE A 274 10.89 -0.64 0.67
N GLN A 275 10.99 -1.61 -0.24
CA GLN A 275 9.89 -2.52 -0.57
C GLN A 275 9.48 -3.38 0.63
N PHE A 276 8.23 -3.85 0.59
CA PHE A 276 7.56 -4.59 1.68
C PHE A 276 8.42 -5.70 2.29
N ASP A 277 9.04 -6.55 1.46
CA ASP A 277 9.85 -7.68 1.94
C ASP A 277 11.10 -7.23 2.72
N LYS A 278 11.82 -6.24 2.18
CA LYS A 278 13.03 -5.70 2.80
C LYS A 278 12.65 -4.95 4.08
N TRP A 279 11.53 -4.23 4.07
CA TRP A 279 11.06 -3.47 5.23
C TRP A 279 10.66 -4.41 6.37
N PHE A 280 9.84 -5.42 6.10
CA PHE A 280 9.46 -6.43 7.11
C PHE A 280 10.67 -7.17 7.68
N LYS A 281 11.69 -7.43 6.87
CA LYS A 281 12.90 -8.11 7.32
C LYS A 281 13.81 -7.23 8.18
N LYS A 282 14.00 -5.96 7.80
CA LYS A 282 15.08 -5.11 8.36
C LYS A 282 14.60 -3.98 9.26
N ARG A 283 13.37 -3.51 9.09
CA ARG A 283 12.85 -2.29 9.74
C ARG A 283 11.73 -2.57 10.72
N LEU A 284 11.05 -3.71 10.61
CA LEU A 284 10.03 -4.13 11.57
C LEU A 284 10.60 -4.06 13.00
N PRO A 285 9.91 -3.38 13.94
CA PRO A 285 10.41 -3.26 15.31
C PRO A 285 10.63 -4.61 15.99
N SER A 286 11.61 -4.69 16.88
CA SER A 286 11.94 -5.93 17.62
C SER A 286 10.77 -6.41 18.49
N ASN A 287 9.96 -5.48 19.00
CA ASN A 287 8.71 -5.75 19.72
C ASN A 287 7.47 -5.75 18.80
N GLY A 288 7.65 -5.93 17.49
CA GLY A 288 6.57 -5.88 16.50
C GLY A 288 5.47 -6.89 16.73
N ASN A 289 5.75 -8.01 17.40
CA ASN A 289 4.75 -9.02 17.76
C ASN A 289 3.71 -8.55 18.80
N GLN A 290 3.91 -7.39 19.43
CA GLN A 290 3.00 -6.83 20.43
C GLN A 290 1.96 -5.86 19.84
N LEU A 291 2.08 -5.50 18.55
CA LEU A 291 1.17 -4.53 17.92
C LEU A 291 -0.26 -5.09 17.84
N LYS A 292 -1.23 -4.27 18.24
CA LYS A 292 -2.66 -4.60 18.17
C LYS A 292 -3.35 -3.83 17.04
N LEU A 293 -4.43 -4.41 16.50
CA LEU A 293 -5.16 -3.78 15.39
C LEU A 293 -5.74 -2.43 15.80
N LYS A 294 -6.25 -2.34 17.04
CA LYS A 294 -6.74 -1.08 17.61
C LYS A 294 -5.68 0.03 17.58
N GLN A 295 -4.43 -0.29 17.93
CA GLN A 295 -3.33 0.69 17.95
C GLN A 295 -2.99 1.16 16.53
N ALA A 296 -2.96 0.24 15.55
CA ALA A 296 -2.75 0.60 14.15
C ALA A 296 -3.85 1.54 13.63
N LEU A 297 -5.10 1.27 13.98
CA LEU A 297 -6.23 2.11 13.59
C LEU A 297 -6.23 3.47 14.31
N GLU A 298 -5.81 3.54 15.57
CA GLU A 298 -5.63 4.81 16.28
C GLU A 298 -4.57 5.70 15.61
N VAL A 299 -3.47 5.10 15.13
CA VAL A 299 -2.42 5.81 14.38
C VAL A 299 -2.96 6.35 13.05
N ILE A 300 -3.71 5.53 12.31
CA ILE A 300 -4.38 5.95 11.06
C ILE A 300 -5.38 7.08 11.34
N GLN A 301 -6.24 6.92 12.36
CA GLN A 301 -7.21 7.93 12.76
C GLN A 301 -6.52 9.26 13.10
N HIS A 302 -5.41 9.21 13.84
CA HIS A 302 -4.66 10.41 14.22
C HIS A 302 -4.11 11.13 12.99
N LYS A 303 -3.45 10.40 12.07
CA LYS A 303 -2.92 10.98 10.83
C LYS A 303 -3.99 11.62 9.97
N LEU A 304 -5.13 10.94 9.79
CA LEU A 304 -6.26 11.47 9.03
C LEU A 304 -6.88 12.70 9.70
N SER A 305 -7.02 12.67 11.02
CA SER A 305 -7.58 13.80 11.79
C SER A 305 -6.70 15.04 11.66
N GLU A 306 -5.37 14.91 11.78
CA GLU A 306 -4.44 16.02 11.63
C GLU A 306 -4.56 16.66 10.23
N ARG A 307 -4.68 15.84 9.20
CA ARG A 307 -4.71 16.28 7.80
C ARG A 307 -6.03 16.88 7.35
N LEU A 308 -7.13 16.34 7.84
CA LEU A 308 -8.48 16.71 7.41
C LEU A 308 -9.13 17.77 8.32
N GLY A 309 -8.37 18.36 9.26
CA GLY A 309 -8.90 19.38 10.17
C GLY A 309 -9.81 18.80 11.27
N ASN A 310 -9.51 17.59 11.74
CA ASN A 310 -10.17 16.87 12.83
C ASN A 310 -11.69 16.73 12.63
N PRO A 311 -12.14 16.08 11.55
CA PRO A 311 -13.56 15.90 11.28
C PRO A 311 -14.24 15.10 12.40
N PRO A 312 -15.56 15.27 12.57
CA PRO A 312 -16.32 14.55 13.59
C PRO A 312 -16.29 13.03 13.37
N ARG A 313 -16.16 12.60 12.12
CA ARG A 313 -16.14 11.20 11.70
C ARG A 313 -15.19 10.97 10.55
N LEU A 314 -14.61 9.78 10.52
CA LEU A 314 -13.72 9.29 9.47
C LEU A 314 -14.20 7.92 9.04
N TYR A 315 -13.99 7.58 7.77
CA TYR A 315 -14.30 6.26 7.24
C TYR A 315 -13.04 5.62 6.64
N LEU A 316 -12.77 4.38 7.01
CA LEU A 316 -11.70 3.58 6.43
C LEU A 316 -12.30 2.36 5.73
N PHE A 317 -12.30 2.38 4.41
CA PHE A 317 -12.49 1.16 3.64
C PHE A 317 -11.22 0.30 3.74
N LEU A 318 -11.39 -0.96 4.13
CA LEU A 318 -10.31 -1.94 4.31
C LEU A 318 -10.57 -3.18 3.45
N GLY A 319 -9.89 -3.27 2.31
CA GLY A 319 -9.91 -4.48 1.50
C GLY A 319 -8.85 -5.48 1.99
N ILE A 320 -9.18 -6.76 2.07
CA ILE A 320 -8.24 -7.86 2.32
C ILE A 320 -8.28 -8.78 1.11
N ASP A 321 -7.19 -8.82 0.34
CA ASP A 321 -7.16 -9.60 -0.90
C ASP A 321 -6.32 -10.88 -0.78
N GLU A 322 -6.73 -11.88 -1.55
CA GLU A 322 -6.17 -13.24 -1.55
C GLU A 322 -6.20 -13.89 -0.16
N TYR A 323 -7.34 -13.82 0.53
CA TYR A 323 -7.47 -14.28 1.92
C TYR A 323 -7.09 -15.76 2.12
N GLN A 324 -7.23 -16.60 1.10
CA GLN A 324 -6.83 -18.02 1.16
C GLN A 324 -5.32 -18.21 1.41
N LYS A 325 -4.51 -17.18 1.17
CA LYS A 325 -3.06 -17.19 1.44
C LYS A 325 -2.72 -16.81 2.88
N ILE A 326 -3.70 -16.38 3.69
CA ILE A 326 -3.47 -16.00 5.10
C ILE A 326 -3.00 -17.21 5.92
N GLU A 327 -3.47 -18.42 5.62
CA GLU A 327 -2.98 -19.63 6.31
C GLU A 327 -1.48 -19.86 6.09
N LYS A 328 -0.91 -19.37 4.97
CA LYS A 328 0.52 -19.47 4.69
C LYS A 328 1.36 -18.46 5.48
N VAL A 329 0.75 -17.56 6.24
CA VAL A 329 1.46 -16.70 7.19
C VAL A 329 2.12 -17.55 8.27
N GLY A 330 1.48 -18.64 8.69
CA GLY A 330 1.99 -19.48 9.77
C GLY A 330 2.13 -18.69 11.08
N ALA A 331 1.23 -17.73 11.32
CA ALA A 331 1.23 -16.91 12.52
C ALA A 331 1.03 -17.78 13.77
N LEU A 332 1.51 -17.29 14.92
CA LEU A 332 1.25 -17.93 16.20
C LEU A 332 -0.26 -17.93 16.47
N GLN A 333 -0.83 -19.12 16.55
CA GLN A 333 -2.24 -19.33 16.86
C GLN A 333 -2.45 -19.32 18.37
N ASN A 334 -3.56 -18.72 18.81
CA ASN A 334 -3.95 -18.72 20.22
C ASN A 334 -4.68 -20.03 20.59
N ASN A 335 -5.31 -20.67 19.61
CA ASN A 335 -6.03 -21.93 19.76
C ASN A 335 -5.76 -22.85 18.57
N SER A 336 -5.37 -24.11 18.83
CA SER A 336 -5.11 -25.11 17.79
C SER A 336 -6.32 -25.45 16.93
N ASP A 337 -7.53 -25.16 17.42
CA ASP A 337 -8.79 -25.50 16.76
C ASP A 337 -9.29 -24.38 15.82
N THR A 338 -8.58 -23.26 15.73
CA THR A 338 -8.96 -22.11 14.89
C THR A 338 -7.97 -21.86 13.77
N THR A 339 -8.49 -21.53 12.58
CA THR A 339 -7.66 -21.15 11.44
C THR A 339 -7.14 -19.73 11.58
N THR A 340 -6.02 -19.42 10.92
CA THR A 340 -5.39 -18.09 10.97
C THR A 340 -6.33 -17.02 10.40
N LEU A 341 -7.07 -17.36 9.33
CA LEU A 341 -8.07 -16.48 8.75
C LEU A 341 -9.22 -16.21 9.72
N ARG A 342 -9.68 -17.22 10.46
CA ARG A 342 -10.74 -17.06 11.45
C ARG A 342 -10.34 -16.08 12.54
N GLU A 343 -9.16 -16.25 13.12
CA GLU A 343 -8.63 -15.33 14.14
C GLU A 343 -8.55 -13.89 13.61
N LEU A 344 -8.18 -13.69 12.34
CA LEU A 344 -8.18 -12.36 11.73
C LEU A 344 -9.59 -11.77 11.58
N VAL A 345 -10.56 -12.57 11.11
CA VAL A 345 -11.96 -12.13 10.98
C VAL A 345 -12.52 -11.73 12.35
N GLU A 346 -12.26 -12.53 13.39
CA GLU A 346 -12.67 -12.23 14.76
C GLU A 346 -11.99 -10.95 15.30
N THR A 347 -10.70 -10.76 15.01
CA THR A 347 -9.95 -9.54 15.36
C THR A 347 -10.58 -8.29 14.74
N ILE A 348 -10.90 -8.34 13.44
CA ILE A 348 -11.57 -7.24 12.74
C ILE A 348 -12.99 -7.04 13.26
N GLY A 349 -13.75 -8.10 13.49
CA GLY A 349 -15.10 -8.06 14.05
C GLY A 349 -15.16 -7.42 15.43
N ASN A 350 -14.18 -7.73 16.30
CA ASN A 350 -14.05 -7.12 17.62
C ASN A 350 -13.89 -5.60 17.53
N VAL A 351 -13.07 -5.13 16.59
CA VAL A 351 -12.88 -3.69 16.34
C VAL A 351 -14.15 -3.04 15.79
N LEU A 352 -14.87 -3.69 14.86
CA LEU A 352 -16.16 -3.19 14.38
C LEU A 352 -17.16 -2.99 15.51
N CYS A 353 -17.05 -3.80 16.57
CA CYS A 353 -17.93 -3.73 17.72
C CYS A 353 -17.47 -2.76 18.81
N ALA A 354 -16.25 -2.24 18.74
CA ALA A 354 -15.74 -1.30 19.70
C ALA A 354 -16.51 0.02 19.62
N GLN A 355 -17.11 0.43 20.74
CA GLN A 355 -17.80 1.70 20.84
C GLN A 355 -16.78 2.86 20.83
N SER A 356 -17.20 4.04 20.38
CA SER A 356 -16.51 5.34 20.56
C SER A 356 -15.24 5.62 19.73
N SER A 357 -15.09 5.01 18.56
CA SER A 357 -14.07 5.43 17.58
C SER A 357 -14.62 6.54 16.66
N LYS A 358 -13.82 7.58 16.37
CA LYS A 358 -14.15 8.53 15.29
C LYS A 358 -14.02 7.87 13.92
N LEU A 359 -13.17 6.84 13.83
CA LEU A 359 -12.94 6.05 12.63
C LEU A 359 -13.93 4.88 12.54
N VAL A 360 -14.79 4.90 11.54
CA VAL A 360 -15.66 3.79 11.16
C VAL A 360 -14.90 2.89 10.17
N LEU A 361 -14.69 1.64 10.53
CA LEU A 361 -14.01 0.65 9.69
C LEU A 361 -15.02 -0.10 8.81
N LEU A 362 -14.72 -0.25 7.51
CA LEU A 362 -15.56 -0.96 6.55
C LEU A 362 -14.74 -2.03 5.82
N PRO A 363 -14.65 -3.25 6.37
CA PRO A 363 -13.85 -4.31 5.77
C PRO A 363 -14.56 -4.97 4.57
N MET A 364 -13.78 -5.53 3.66
CA MET A 364 -14.23 -6.48 2.65
C MET A 364 -13.12 -7.50 2.36
N PHE A 365 -13.48 -8.78 2.32
CA PHE A 365 -12.53 -9.84 1.96
C PHE A 365 -12.71 -10.25 0.51
N ALA A 366 -11.62 -10.58 -0.19
CA ALA A 366 -11.63 -11.17 -1.53
C ALA A 366 -10.67 -12.37 -1.63
N GLY A 367 -11.11 -13.44 -2.28
CA GLY A 367 -10.32 -14.66 -2.38
C GLY A 367 -11.05 -15.80 -3.10
N THR A 368 -10.40 -16.95 -3.25
CA THR A 368 -10.94 -18.05 -4.07
C THR A 368 -11.67 -19.13 -3.27
N ASP A 369 -11.43 -19.22 -1.97
CA ASP A 369 -11.91 -20.34 -1.15
C ASP A 369 -13.21 -20.00 -0.41
N LEU A 370 -14.35 -20.42 -0.96
CA LEU A 370 -15.66 -20.20 -0.35
C LEU A 370 -15.87 -21.03 0.94
N HIS A 371 -15.26 -22.22 1.03
CA HIS A 371 -15.49 -23.14 2.14
C HIS A 371 -14.90 -22.63 3.45
N VAL A 372 -13.75 -21.97 3.39
CA VAL A 372 -13.12 -21.39 4.59
C VAL A 372 -13.99 -20.27 5.17
N ILE A 373 -14.58 -19.44 4.33
CA ILE A 373 -15.42 -18.31 4.80
C ILE A 373 -16.76 -18.78 5.33
N SER A 374 -17.40 -19.77 4.70
CA SER A 374 -18.66 -20.33 5.19
C SER A 374 -18.49 -21.07 6.52
N SER A 375 -17.34 -21.73 6.73
CA SER A 375 -16.96 -22.31 8.03
C SER A 375 -16.82 -21.25 9.12
N ILE A 376 -16.21 -20.10 8.81
CA ILE A 376 -16.05 -18.97 9.74
C ILE A 376 -17.41 -18.35 10.09
N ALA A 377 -18.30 -18.19 9.11
CA ALA A 377 -19.65 -17.65 9.32
C ALA A 377 -20.48 -18.46 10.31
N ASN A 378 -20.33 -19.80 10.26
CA ASN A 378 -21.12 -20.73 11.08
C ASN A 378 -20.58 -20.92 12.50
N SER A 379 -19.35 -20.46 12.78
CA SER A 379 -18.64 -20.78 14.02
C SER A 379 -18.14 -19.57 14.80
N SER A 380 -18.10 -18.39 14.18
CA SER A 380 -17.65 -17.15 14.83
C SER A 380 -18.84 -16.33 15.37
N ASN A 381 -18.55 -15.44 16.32
CA ASN A 381 -19.53 -14.48 16.85
C ASN A 381 -19.83 -13.32 15.86
N PHE A 382 -19.32 -13.39 14.62
CA PHE A 382 -19.41 -12.33 13.62
C PHE A 382 -19.96 -12.90 12.31
N VAL A 383 -20.87 -12.15 11.68
CA VAL A 383 -21.53 -12.59 10.46
C VAL A 383 -20.69 -12.16 9.25
N THR A 384 -20.37 -13.09 8.37
CA THR A 384 -19.84 -12.77 7.03
C THR A 384 -20.95 -12.95 6.00
N GLN A 385 -20.96 -12.10 4.98
CA GLN A 385 -21.92 -12.17 3.87
C GLN A 385 -21.17 -12.48 2.58
N PRO A 386 -21.31 -13.69 2.02
CA PRO A 386 -20.86 -13.96 0.66
C PRO A 386 -21.58 -13.05 -0.32
N LEU A 387 -20.82 -12.32 -1.15
CA LEU A 387 -21.37 -11.50 -2.21
C LEU A 387 -21.62 -12.37 -3.46
N PRO A 388 -22.72 -12.13 -4.20
CA PRO A 388 -23.04 -12.88 -5.41
C PRO A 388 -22.06 -12.58 -6.56
N MET A 389 -20.97 -13.34 -6.61
CA MET A 389 -19.94 -13.26 -7.65
C MET A 389 -20.24 -14.24 -8.79
N SER A 390 -21.23 -13.93 -9.63
CA SER A 390 -21.64 -14.78 -10.76
C SER A 390 -20.69 -14.70 -11.96
N LEU A 391 -20.64 -15.73 -12.80
CA LEU A 391 -19.97 -15.64 -14.10
C LEU A 391 -20.65 -14.57 -14.95
N LEU A 392 -19.86 -13.69 -15.56
CA LEU A 392 -20.40 -12.73 -16.52
C LEU A 392 -20.92 -13.49 -17.74
N THR A 393 -22.15 -13.21 -18.12
CA THR A 393 -22.72 -13.74 -19.36
C THR A 393 -22.20 -12.96 -20.55
N ILE A 394 -22.22 -13.55 -21.76
CA ILE A 394 -21.73 -12.91 -23.00
C ILE A 394 -22.37 -11.53 -23.27
N ARG A 395 -23.58 -11.28 -22.73
CA ARG A 395 -24.27 -9.99 -22.84
C ARG A 395 -23.75 -8.90 -21.91
N GLN A 396 -22.90 -9.26 -20.94
CA GLN A 396 -22.33 -8.34 -19.94
C GLN A 396 -20.86 -8.01 -20.23
N THR A 397 -20.26 -8.64 -21.25
CA THR A 397 -18.85 -8.49 -21.65
C THR A 397 -18.64 -7.57 -22.87
N THR A 398 -19.70 -6.95 -23.38
CA THR A 398 -19.69 -5.90 -24.41
C THR A 398 -19.96 -4.55 -23.78
#